data_AF-I7I9Q7-F1
#
_entry.id   AF-I7I9Q7-F1
#
_cell.length_a   1.000
_cell.length_b   1.000
_cell.length_c   1.000
_cell.angle_alpha   90.00
_cell.angle_beta   90.00
_cell.angle_gamma   90.00
#
_symmetry.space_group_name_H-M   'P 1'
#
loop_
_entity.id
_entity.type
_entity.pdbx_description
1 polymer ?
#
loop_
_entity_poly.entity_id
_entity_poly.type
_entity_poly.pdbx_seq_one_letter_code
_entity_poly.pdbx_strand_id
1 'polypeptide(L)'
;MVAPGCSTDPVVIELGRKHCSVARTSKEYESYKTELLNRQSHLDHLKASGGDEHDIKRSNEFLEETQMVLANRKEILIKYINELKSAIINTNPESVAIESRESINNAIKAANDTLSMLKEDCPELFE
;
A
#
# COMPACT_ATOMS: atom_id res chain seq x y z
N MET A 1 -11.61 -0.46 -32.72
CA MET A 1 -10.46 -1.37 -32.55
C MET A 1 -10.11 -1.40 -31.08
N VAL A 2 -10.31 -2.53 -30.40
CA VAL A 2 -9.95 -2.72 -28.99
C VAL A 2 -8.58 -3.39 -28.94
N ALA A 3 -7.66 -2.88 -28.12
CA ALA A 3 -6.30 -3.38 -28.01
C ALA A 3 -6.30 -4.87 -27.55
N PRO A 4 -5.40 -5.71 -28.11
CA PRO A 4 -5.32 -7.13 -27.76
C PRO A 4 -4.70 -7.26 -26.36
N GLY A 5 -5.53 -7.59 -25.37
CA GLY A 5 -5.10 -7.76 -23.97
C GLY A 5 -6.02 -7.16 -22.92
N CYS A 6 -7.05 -6.40 -23.32
CA CYS A 6 -8.05 -5.89 -22.38
C CYS A 6 -9.23 -6.87 -22.31
N SER A 7 -9.35 -7.60 -21.20
CA SER A 7 -10.57 -8.38 -20.90
C SER A 7 -11.78 -7.46 -21.00
N THR A 8 -12.78 -7.82 -21.81
CA THR A 8 -14.00 -7.02 -22.00
C THR A 8 -15.02 -7.20 -20.88
N ASP A 9 -14.74 -8.09 -19.93
CA ASP A 9 -15.60 -8.35 -18.79
C ASP A 9 -15.53 -7.17 -17.80
N PRO A 10 -16.67 -6.49 -17.51
CA PRO A 10 -16.69 -5.33 -16.63
C PRO A 10 -16.18 -5.64 -15.22
N VAL A 11 -16.38 -6.87 -14.74
CA VAL A 11 -15.91 -7.32 -13.42
C VAL A 11 -14.39 -7.40 -13.41
N VAL A 12 -13.78 -7.94 -14.47
CA VAL A 12 -12.32 -8.06 -14.59
C VAL A 12 -11.66 -6.69 -14.70
N ILE A 13 -12.28 -5.76 -15.43
CA ILE A 13 -11.80 -4.38 -15.53
C ILE A 13 -11.84 -3.70 -14.16
N GLU A 14 -12.94 -3.83 -13.42
CA GLU A 14 -13.08 -3.23 -12.10
C GLU A 14 -12.04 -3.81 -11.12
N LEU A 15 -11.90 -5.13 -11.05
CA LEU A 15 -10.93 -5.80 -10.20
C LEU A 15 -9.49 -5.41 -10.58
N GLY A 16 -9.19 -5.31 -11.88
CA GLY A 16 -7.90 -4.84 -12.36
C GLY A 16 -7.59 -3.40 -11.91
N ARG A 17 -8.57 -2.49 -11.94
CA ARG A 17 -8.41 -1.10 -11.47
C ARG A 17 -8.15 -1.07 -9.96
N LYS A 18 -8.93 -1.81 -9.17
CA LYS A 18 -8.78 -1.90 -7.70
C LYS A 18 -7.43 -2.52 -7.31
N HIS A 19 -7.02 -3.59 -8.00
CA HIS A 19 -5.70 -4.19 -7.84
C HIS A 19 -4.57 -3.17 -8.13
N CYS A 20 -4.69 -2.40 -9.21
CA CYS A 20 -3.70 -1.35 -9.52
C CYS A 20 -3.62 -0.28 -8.42
N SER A 21 -4.74 0.10 -7.80
CA SER A 21 -4.75 1.03 -6.67
C SER A 21 -4.00 0.48 -5.47
N VAL A 22 -4.27 -0.77 -5.08
CA VAL A 22 -3.54 -1.46 -3.99
C VAL A 22 -2.04 -1.53 -4.30
N ALA A 23 -1.67 -1.97 -5.51
CA ALA A 23 -0.27 -2.13 -5.89
C ALA A 23 0.51 -0.80 -5.89
N ARG A 24 -0.10 0.30 -6.35
CA ARG A 24 0.53 1.62 -6.32
C ARG A 24 0.69 2.14 -4.89
N THR A 25 -0.38 2.11 -4.11
CA THR A 25 -0.35 2.62 -2.73
C THR A 25 0.56 1.78 -1.83
N SER A 26 0.70 0.47 -2.08
CA SER A 26 1.68 -0.38 -1.37
C SER A 26 3.11 0.10 -1.62
N LYS A 27 3.47 0.41 -2.87
CA LYS A 27 4.80 0.95 -3.20
C LYS A 27 5.04 2.34 -2.60
N GLU A 28 4.02 3.19 -2.58
CA GLU A 28 4.10 4.48 -1.90
C GLU A 28 4.36 4.31 -0.40
N TYR A 29 3.63 3.40 0.25
CA TYR A 29 3.83 3.07 1.66
C TYR A 29 5.27 2.60 1.94
N GLU A 30 5.79 1.65 1.16
CA GLU A 30 7.17 1.17 1.28
C GLU A 30 8.21 2.29 1.08
N SER A 31 7.96 3.19 0.13
CA SER A 31 8.83 4.35 -0.12
C SER A 31 8.87 5.28 1.08
N TYR A 32 7.71 5.64 1.65
CA TYR A 32 7.64 6.50 2.83
C TYR A 32 8.21 5.84 4.08
N LYS A 33 8.07 4.51 4.21
CA LYS A 33 8.71 3.74 5.28
C LYS A 33 10.24 3.81 5.18
N THR A 34 10.77 3.64 3.97
CA THR A 34 12.22 3.75 3.71
C THR A 34 12.71 5.17 3.98
N GLU A 35 11.96 6.18 3.56
CA GLU A 35 12.28 7.58 3.86
C GLU A 35 12.32 7.82 5.38
N LEU A 36 11.32 7.34 6.12
CA LEU A 36 11.26 7.48 7.57
C LEU A 36 12.50 6.90 8.26
N LEU A 37 12.95 5.71 7.86
CA LEU A 37 14.17 5.08 8.38
C LEU A 37 15.42 5.93 8.10
N ASN A 38 15.54 6.46 6.88
CA ASN A 38 16.66 7.32 6.51
C ASN A 38 16.65 8.63 7.30
N ARG A 39 15.48 9.23 7.53
CA ARG A 39 15.33 10.45 8.33
C ARG A 39 15.69 10.20 9.79
N GLN A 40 15.24 9.08 10.36
CA GLN A 40 15.60 8.69 11.72
C GLN A 40 17.12 8.51 11.85
N SER A 41 17.73 7.78 10.92
CA SER A 41 19.19 7.59 10.92
C SER A 41 19.95 8.91 10.77
N HIS A 42 19.46 9.84 9.95
CA HIS A 42 20.07 11.17 9.80
C HIS A 42 19.98 11.98 11.10
N LEU A 43 18.82 12.00 11.73
CA LEU A 43 18.60 12.67 13.02
C LEU A 43 19.50 12.09 14.11
N ASP A 44 19.63 10.76 14.18
CA ASP A 44 20.48 10.08 15.15
C ASP A 44 21.96 10.44 14.93
N HIS A 45 22.41 10.46 13.67
CA HIS A 45 23.74 10.94 13.31
C HIS A 45 23.94 12.40 13.72
N LEU A 46 22.99 13.28 13.43
CA LEU A 46 23.06 14.71 13.76
C LEU A 46 23.18 14.94 15.27
N LYS A 47 22.40 14.19 16.07
CA LYS A 47 22.51 14.20 17.55
C LYS A 47 23.87 13.68 18.02
N ALA A 48 24.37 12.59 17.42
CA ALA A 48 25.65 11.98 17.79
C ALA A 48 26.87 12.87 17.43
N SER A 49 26.80 13.61 16.31
CA SER A 49 27.84 14.54 15.89
C SER A 49 27.84 15.87 16.65
N GLY A 50 26.90 16.07 17.58
CA GLY A 50 26.74 17.33 18.31
C GLY A 50 26.24 18.47 17.41
N GLY A 51 25.36 18.16 16.45
CA GLY A 51 24.69 19.17 15.62
C GLY A 51 23.95 20.19 16.47
N ASP A 52 23.74 21.38 15.91
CA ASP A 52 23.07 22.44 16.66
C ASP A 52 21.57 22.15 16.88
N GLU A 53 21.01 22.79 17.91
CA GLU A 53 19.64 22.56 18.35
C GLU A 53 18.59 22.95 17.28
N HIS A 54 18.88 23.96 16.46
CA HIS A 54 17.96 24.39 15.41
C HIS A 54 17.91 23.34 14.29
N ASP A 55 19.05 22.79 13.88
CA ASP A 55 19.11 21.75 12.85
C ASP A 55 18.49 20.42 13.34
N ILE A 56 18.70 20.06 14.61
CA ILE A 56 18.04 18.90 15.24
C ILE A 56 16.53 19.10 15.28
N LYS A 57 16.06 20.29 15.68
CA LYS A 57 14.64 20.61 15.73
C LYS A 57 13.98 20.51 14.35
N ARG A 58 14.59 21.13 13.33
CA ARG A 58 14.11 21.05 11.95
C ARG A 58 14.05 19.61 11.45
N SER A 59 15.07 18.80 11.78
CA SER A 59 15.11 17.39 11.39
C SER A 59 14.01 16.56 12.07
N ASN A 60 13.70 16.85 13.34
CA ASN A 60 12.56 16.25 14.05
C ASN A 60 11.22 16.63 13.41
N GLU A 61 10.99 17.93 13.12
CA GLU A 61 9.74 18.39 12.49
C GLU A 61 9.49 17.64 11.18
N PHE A 62 10.54 17.46 10.36
CA PHE A 62 10.39 16.74 9.10
C PHE A 62 10.19 15.22 9.27
N LEU A 63 10.77 14.63 10.32
CA LEU A 63 10.50 13.25 10.69
C LEU A 63 9.02 13.07 11.07
N GLU A 64 8.47 13.98 11.88
CA GLU A 64 7.05 13.97 12.29
C GLU A 64 6.13 14.11 11.08
N GLU A 65 6.40 15.03 10.15
CA GLU A 65 5.66 15.15 8.90
C GLU A 65 5.69 13.84 8.09
N THR A 66 6.85 13.21 8.00
CA THR A 66 7.00 11.92 7.30
C THR A 66 6.17 10.81 7.98
N GLN A 67 6.15 10.77 9.31
CA GLN A 67 5.32 9.83 10.07
C GLN A 67 3.83 10.04 9.80
N MET A 68 3.37 11.29 9.77
CA MET A 68 1.97 11.61 9.46
C MET A 68 1.58 11.15 8.05
N VAL A 69 2.46 11.37 7.06
CA VAL A 69 2.22 10.90 5.69
C VAL A 69 2.17 9.36 5.64
N LEU A 70 3.09 8.68 6.31
CA LEU A 70 3.11 7.22 6.36
C LEU A 70 1.82 6.65 6.98
N ALA A 71 1.36 7.23 8.08
CA ALA A 71 0.11 6.85 8.73
C ALA A 71 -1.10 7.03 7.80
N ASN A 72 -1.20 8.17 7.11
CA ASN A 72 -2.25 8.40 6.12
C ASN A 72 -2.20 7.40 4.94
N ARG A 73 -1.00 7.07 4.44
CA ARG A 73 -0.84 6.07 3.38
C ARG A 73 -1.26 4.67 3.83
N LYS A 74 -0.97 4.32 5.08
CA LYS A 74 -1.42 3.08 5.72
C LYS A 74 -2.95 2.96 5.71
N GLU A 75 -3.66 4.01 6.15
CA GLU A 75 -5.13 4.04 6.15
C GLU A 75 -5.73 3.90 4.74
N ILE A 76 -5.16 4.62 3.77
CA ILE A 76 -5.60 4.56 2.37
C ILE A 76 -5.35 3.16 1.79
N LEU A 77 -4.21 2.53 2.12
CA LEU A 77 -3.90 1.18 1.66
C LEU A 77 -4.90 0.16 2.20
N ILE A 78 -5.23 0.22 3.49
CA ILE A 78 -6.25 -0.64 4.10
C ILE A 78 -7.60 -0.45 3.43
N LYS A 79 -8.00 0.80 3.16
CA LYS A 79 -9.22 1.11 2.42
C LYS A 79 -9.23 0.43 1.05
N TYR A 80 -8.17 0.53 0.25
CA TYR A 80 -8.14 -0.09 -1.07
C TYR A 80 -8.10 -1.62 -1.02
N ILE A 81 -7.44 -2.20 -0.02
CA ILE A 81 -7.49 -3.66 0.21
C ILE A 81 -8.93 -4.08 0.51
N ASN A 82 -9.65 -3.35 1.36
CA ASN A 82 -11.04 -3.66 1.70
C ASN A 82 -11.97 -3.48 0.50
N GLU A 83 -11.76 -2.46 -0.33
CA GLU A 83 -12.51 -2.27 -1.57
C GLU A 83 -12.26 -3.40 -2.57
N LEU A 84 -11.02 -3.85 -2.71
CA LEU A 84 -10.65 -4.99 -3.58
C LEU A 84 -11.29 -6.29 -3.06
N LYS A 85 -11.18 -6.58 -1.77
CA LYS A 85 -11.81 -7.75 -1.14
C LYS A 85 -13.32 -7.75 -1.32
N SER A 86 -13.97 -6.61 -1.08
CA SER A 86 -15.42 -6.46 -1.26
C SER A 86 -15.82 -6.74 -2.71
N ALA A 87 -15.06 -6.23 -3.69
CA ALA A 87 -15.32 -6.49 -5.10
C ALA A 87 -15.16 -7.97 -5.46
N ILE A 88 -14.17 -8.66 -4.88
CA ILE A 88 -13.97 -10.10 -5.05
C ILE A 88 -15.14 -10.90 -4.45
N ILE A 89 -15.58 -10.58 -3.23
CA ILE A 89 -16.69 -11.26 -2.55
C ILE A 89 -18.00 -11.08 -3.32
N ASN A 90 -18.24 -9.88 -3.86
CA ASN A 90 -19.44 -9.58 -4.65
C ASN A 90 -19.40 -10.19 -6.06
N THR A 91 -18.26 -10.72 -6.48
CA THR A 91 -18.11 -11.39 -7.78
C THR A 91 -18.49 -12.86 -7.63
N ASN A 92 -19.49 -13.33 -8.39
CA ASN A 92 -19.81 -14.74 -8.45
C ASN A 92 -18.76 -15.48 -9.30
N PRO A 93 -17.91 -16.36 -8.73
CA PRO A 93 -16.86 -17.05 -9.49
C PRO A 93 -17.40 -17.96 -10.61
N GLU A 94 -18.67 -18.38 -10.55
CA GLU A 94 -19.32 -19.17 -11.61
C GLU A 94 -19.76 -18.34 -12.83
N SER A 95 -19.91 -17.01 -12.68
CA SER A 95 -20.33 -16.14 -13.80
C SER A 95 -19.16 -15.59 -14.61
N VAL A 96 -17.91 -15.88 -14.24
CA VAL A 96 -16.71 -15.32 -14.86
C VAL A 96 -15.96 -16.39 -15.65
N ALA A 97 -15.43 -16.01 -16.83
CA ALA A 97 -14.60 -16.88 -17.66
C ALA A 97 -13.40 -17.45 -16.89
N ILE A 98 -12.95 -18.65 -17.27
CA ILE A 98 -11.83 -19.36 -16.61
C ILE A 98 -10.55 -18.50 -16.63
N GLU A 99 -10.28 -17.84 -17.75
CA GLU A 99 -9.12 -16.95 -17.96
C GLU A 99 -9.14 -15.75 -16.99
N SER A 100 -10.34 -15.30 -16.66
CA SER A 100 -10.56 -14.20 -15.72
C SER A 100 -10.42 -14.64 -14.26
N ARG A 101 -10.66 -15.92 -13.93
CA ARG A 101 -10.44 -16.46 -12.57
C ARG A 101 -8.97 -16.40 -12.15
N GLU A 102 -8.04 -16.63 -13.07
CA GLU A 102 -6.61 -16.51 -12.77
C GLU A 102 -6.25 -15.07 -12.36
N SER A 103 -6.77 -14.08 -13.09
CA SER A 103 -6.57 -12.66 -12.74
C SER A 103 -7.16 -12.32 -11.36
N ILE A 104 -8.32 -12.89 -11.01
CA ILE A 104 -8.94 -12.72 -9.70
C ILE A 104 -8.07 -13.35 -8.60
N ASN A 105 -7.57 -14.57 -8.82
CA ASN A 105 -6.69 -15.26 -7.87
C ASN A 105 -5.38 -14.50 -7.63
N ASN A 106 -4.79 -13.93 -8.69
CA ASN A 106 -3.61 -13.08 -8.56
C ASN A 106 -3.90 -11.82 -7.73
N ALA A 107 -5.06 -11.19 -7.92
CA ALA A 107 -5.47 -10.04 -7.12
C ALA A 107 -5.73 -10.41 -5.64
N ILE A 108 -6.33 -11.58 -5.37
CA ILE A 108 -6.51 -12.12 -4.01
C ILE A 108 -5.14 -12.33 -3.35
N LYS A 109 -4.23 -12.98 -4.06
CA LYS A 109 -2.87 -13.24 -3.56
C LYS A 109 -2.17 -11.93 -3.22
N ALA A 110 -2.15 -10.97 -4.15
CA ALA A 110 -1.54 -9.66 -3.92
C ALA A 110 -2.13 -8.93 -2.70
N ALA A 111 -3.47 -8.94 -2.55
CA ALA A 111 -4.12 -8.33 -1.40
C ALA A 111 -3.72 -8.98 -0.06
N ASN A 112 -3.60 -10.31 -0.03
CA ASN A 112 -3.18 -11.05 1.16
C ASN A 112 -1.69 -10.86 1.48
N ASP A 113 -0.84 -10.79 0.46
CA ASP A 113 0.59 -10.50 0.62
C ASP A 113 0.77 -9.09 1.23
N THR A 114 0.09 -8.07 0.69
CA THR A 114 0.13 -6.71 1.25
C THR A 114 -0.44 -6.64 2.66
N LEU A 115 -1.50 -7.40 2.95
CA LEU A 115 -2.06 -7.48 4.30
C LEU A 115 -1.09 -8.12 5.29
N SER A 116 -0.34 -9.13 4.86
CA SER A 116 0.65 -9.80 5.70
C SER A 116 1.80 -8.84 6.02
N MET A 117 2.28 -8.08 5.03
CA MET A 117 3.26 -7.01 5.24
C MET A 117 2.75 -5.96 6.25
N LEU A 118 1.50 -5.50 6.11
CA LEU A 118 0.92 -4.55 7.06
C LEU A 118 0.75 -5.11 8.48
N LYS A 119 0.47 -6.40 8.62
CA LYS A 119 0.36 -7.08 9.91
C LYS A 119 1.70 -7.19 10.62
N GLU A 120 2.77 -7.44 9.87
CA GLU A 120 4.13 -7.48 10.42
C GLU A 120 4.58 -6.08 10.86
N ASP A 121 4.28 -5.06 10.06
CA ASP A 121 4.69 -3.69 10.34
C ASP A 121 3.90 -3.03 11.48
N CYS A 122 2.63 -3.41 11.64
CA CYS A 122 1.68 -2.73 12.50
C CYS A 122 0.60 -3.68 13.05
N PRO A 123 0.95 -4.56 14.01
CA PRO A 123 0.03 -5.55 14.55
C PRO A 123 -1.18 -4.92 15.26
N GLU A 124 -1.04 -3.70 15.80
CA GLU A 124 -2.08 -2.98 16.56
C GLU A 124 -3.35 -2.64 15.77
N LEU A 125 -3.34 -2.77 14.44
CA LEU A 125 -4.53 -2.56 13.61
C LEU A 125 -5.37 -3.82 13.39
N PHE A 126 -4.94 -4.97 13.91
CA PHE A 126 -5.56 -6.27 13.66
C PHE A 126 -5.98 -7.00 14.94
N GLU A 127 -5.94 -6.34 16.10
CA GLU A 127 -6.52 -6.79 17.38
C GLU A 127 -7.99 -6.40 17.55
#